data_AF-A0A2W2CP02-F1
#
_entry.id   AF-A0A2W2CP02-F1
#
_cell.length_a   1.000
_cell.length_b   1.000
_cell.length_c   1.000
_cell.angle_alpha   90.00
_cell.angle_beta   90.00
_cell.angle_gamma   90.00
#
_symmetry.space_group_name_H-M   'P 1'
#
loop_
_entity.id
_entity.type
_entity.pdbx_description
1 polymer ?
#
loop_
_entity_poly.entity_id
_entity_poly.type
_entity_poly.pdbx_seq_one_letter_code
_entity_poly.pdbx_strand_id
1 'polypeptide(L)'
;MADRRAQLVTRVRGMLGEALGATRTRLYAAQDELTETRERLAKVRRAAAAVPERVGAQRDRRLAEIDERHAARIAELARRAAAAAHREAPGAASADWTSWRPTPVARAEPPGALRIGTVRIPGAEPVPALVPLLDAGHVQLSGADRDGGEAVVSALLLRAVGRADAGTVRLVGYDPEHLGGGLAGFAPLGTAGLLTFVGPGGL
;
A
#
# COMPACT_ATOMS: atom_id res chain seq x y z
N MET A 1 -26.82 -54.79 87.94
CA MET A 1 -27.37 -53.82 86.96
C MET A 1 -26.36 -52.78 86.47
N ALA A 2 -25.31 -52.41 87.24
CA ALA A 2 -24.31 -51.42 86.83
C ALA A 2 -23.47 -51.81 85.58
N ASP A 3 -23.25 -53.10 85.37
CA ASP A 3 -22.35 -53.64 84.33
C ASP A 3 -22.88 -53.46 82.88
N ARG A 4 -24.19 -53.68 82.66
CA ARG A 4 -24.83 -53.45 81.34
C ARG A 4 -24.83 -51.97 80.93
N ARG A 5 -24.94 -51.05 81.88
CA ARG A 5 -24.92 -49.60 81.61
C ARG A 5 -23.53 -49.14 81.18
N ALA A 6 -22.49 -49.63 81.86
CA ALA A 6 -21.10 -49.35 81.48
C ALA A 6 -20.76 -49.88 80.08
N GLN A 7 -21.18 -51.10 79.75
CA GLN A 7 -20.99 -51.68 78.41
C GLN A 7 -21.70 -50.88 77.30
N LEU A 8 -22.92 -50.42 77.53
CA LEU A 8 -23.67 -49.56 76.60
C LEU A 8 -22.95 -48.23 76.35
N VAL A 9 -22.46 -47.58 77.42
CA VAL A 9 -21.71 -46.32 77.31
C VAL A 9 -20.41 -46.50 76.52
N THR A 10 -19.67 -47.59 76.77
CA THR A 10 -18.45 -47.90 76.02
C THR A 10 -18.73 -48.17 74.54
N ARG A 11 -19.80 -48.91 74.22
CA ARG A 11 -20.21 -49.17 72.83
C ARG A 11 -20.63 -47.88 72.11
N VAL A 12 -21.41 -47.02 72.77
CA VAL A 12 -21.82 -45.72 72.21
C VAL A 12 -20.60 -44.82 71.97
N ARG A 13 -19.66 -44.76 72.91
CA ARG A 13 -18.40 -44.03 72.72
C ARG A 13 -17.56 -44.58 71.56
N GLY A 14 -17.49 -45.90 71.40
CA GLY A 14 -16.82 -46.56 70.28
C GLY A 14 -17.45 -46.15 68.93
N MET A 15 -18.77 -46.30 68.80
CA MET A 15 -19.50 -45.93 67.58
C MET A 15 -19.37 -44.43 67.25
N LEU A 16 -19.43 -43.56 68.27
CA LEU A 16 -19.23 -42.12 68.09
C LEU A 16 -17.78 -41.80 67.68
N GLY A 17 -16.79 -42.49 68.26
CA GLY A 17 -15.38 -42.34 67.89
C GLY A 17 -15.12 -42.75 66.44
N GLU A 18 -15.68 -43.87 66.00
CA GLU A 18 -15.61 -44.34 64.61
C GLU A 18 -16.31 -43.38 63.64
N ALA A 19 -17.53 -42.94 63.96
CA ALA A 19 -18.28 -41.99 63.15
C ALA A 19 -17.57 -40.64 63.03
N LEU A 20 -16.99 -40.14 64.13
CA LEU A 20 -16.22 -38.90 64.14
C LEU A 20 -14.93 -39.04 63.33
N GLY A 21 -14.23 -40.19 63.46
CA GLY A 21 -13.05 -40.52 62.66
C GLY A 21 -13.37 -40.53 61.16
N ALA A 22 -14.40 -41.26 60.75
CA ALA A 22 -14.85 -41.34 59.36
C ALA A 22 -15.25 -39.97 58.80
N THR A 23 -15.93 -39.14 59.60
CA THR A 23 -16.32 -37.78 59.21
C THR A 23 -15.10 -36.87 59.02
N ARG A 24 -14.11 -36.96 59.92
CA ARG A 24 -12.85 -36.22 59.79
C ARG A 24 -12.06 -36.63 58.55
N THR A 25 -11.95 -37.93 58.27
CA THR A 25 -11.27 -38.42 57.06
C THR A 25 -11.96 -37.89 55.79
N ARG A 26 -13.29 -37.88 55.74
CA ARG A 26 -14.03 -37.31 54.60
C ARG A 26 -13.82 -35.79 54.48
N LEU A 27 -13.77 -35.08 55.60
CA LEU A 27 -13.51 -33.64 55.60
C LEU A 27 -12.10 -33.33 55.07
N TYR A 28 -11.08 -34.04 55.54
CA TYR A 28 -9.71 -33.87 55.05
C TYR A 28 -9.60 -34.18 53.55
N ALA A 29 -10.17 -35.30 53.09
CA ALA A 29 -10.20 -35.65 51.67
C ALA A 29 -10.89 -34.56 50.81
N ALA A 30 -12.02 -34.03 51.28
CA ALA A 30 -12.72 -32.94 50.59
C ALA A 30 -11.93 -31.62 50.59
N GLN A 31 -11.17 -31.33 51.65
CA GLN A 31 -10.30 -30.16 51.74
C GLN A 31 -9.10 -30.27 50.78
N ASP A 32 -8.52 -31.47 50.67
CA ASP A 32 -7.43 -31.75 49.73
C ASP A 32 -7.91 -31.61 48.28
N GLU A 33 -9.06 -32.20 47.95
CA GLU A 33 -9.69 -32.10 46.61
C GLU A 33 -10.04 -30.65 46.24
N LEU A 34 -10.56 -29.87 47.19
CA LEU A 34 -10.84 -28.45 46.98
C LEU A 34 -9.57 -27.65 46.71
N THR A 35 -8.48 -27.96 47.43
CA THR A 35 -7.19 -27.28 47.25
C THR A 35 -6.62 -27.59 45.88
N GLU A 36 -6.59 -28.86 45.48
CA GLU A 36 -6.11 -29.28 44.15
C GLU A 36 -6.94 -28.63 43.02
N THR A 37 -8.27 -28.60 43.18
CA THR A 37 -9.17 -27.99 42.19
C THR A 37 -8.93 -26.49 42.05
N ARG A 38 -8.70 -25.78 43.17
CA ARG A 38 -8.38 -24.34 43.18
C ARG A 38 -7.06 -24.05 42.49
N GLU A 39 -6.04 -24.86 42.72
CA GLU A 39 -4.74 -24.72 42.05
C GLU A 39 -4.86 -24.96 40.54
N ARG A 40 -5.61 -25.99 40.14
CA ARG A 40 -5.90 -26.28 38.73
C ARG A 40 -6.65 -25.13 38.06
N LEU A 41 -7.67 -24.58 38.70
CA LEU A 41 -8.42 -23.42 38.21
C LEU A 41 -7.52 -22.19 38.07
N ALA A 42 -6.66 -21.91 39.05
CA ALA A 42 -5.73 -20.80 38.99
C ALA A 42 -4.74 -20.94 37.82
N LYS A 43 -4.24 -22.16 37.57
CA LYS A 43 -3.38 -22.46 36.42
C LYS A 43 -4.09 -22.24 35.09
N VAL A 44 -5.33 -22.74 34.96
CA VAL A 44 -6.15 -22.56 33.75
C VAL A 44 -6.44 -21.08 33.50
N ARG A 45 -6.81 -20.31 34.54
CA ARG A 45 -7.06 -18.86 34.41
C ARG A 45 -5.83 -18.10 33.95
N ARG A 46 -4.65 -18.38 34.51
CA ARG A 46 -3.38 -17.78 34.07
C ARG A 46 -3.08 -18.11 32.60
N ALA A 47 -3.26 -19.38 32.22
CA ALA A 47 -3.05 -19.80 30.83
C ALA A 47 -4.05 -19.11 29.89
N ALA A 48 -5.34 -19.07 30.25
CA ALA A 48 -6.40 -18.44 29.47
C ALA A 48 -6.17 -16.92 29.26
N ALA A 49 -5.57 -16.24 30.25
CA ALA A 49 -5.20 -14.82 30.12
C ALA A 49 -3.97 -14.63 29.20
N ALA A 50 -2.98 -15.52 29.26
CA ALA A 50 -1.72 -15.38 28.51
C ALA A 50 -1.81 -15.82 27.04
N VAL A 51 -2.76 -16.68 26.68
CA VAL A 51 -2.90 -17.17 25.29
C VAL A 51 -3.27 -16.03 24.32
N PRO A 52 -4.29 -15.19 24.58
CA PRO A 52 -4.64 -14.08 23.69
C PRO A 52 -3.48 -13.12 23.44
N GLU A 53 -2.72 -12.76 24.47
CA GLU A 53 -1.55 -11.88 24.35
C GLU A 53 -0.49 -12.48 23.42
N ARG A 54 -0.17 -13.76 23.62
CA ARG A 54 0.81 -14.47 22.80
C ARG A 54 0.37 -14.59 21.34
N VAL A 55 -0.90 -14.92 21.11
CA VAL A 55 -1.48 -15.01 19.77
C VAL A 55 -1.50 -13.64 19.10
N GLY A 56 -1.84 -12.59 19.84
CA GLY A 56 -1.79 -11.20 19.37
C GLY A 56 -0.38 -10.80 18.95
N ALA A 57 0.61 -11.00 19.82
CA ALA A 57 2.01 -10.71 19.51
C ALA A 57 2.53 -11.49 18.29
N GLN A 58 2.16 -12.77 18.17
CA GLN A 58 2.53 -13.58 17.01
C GLN A 58 1.86 -13.08 15.72
N ARG A 59 0.57 -12.70 15.77
CA ARG A 59 -0.14 -12.10 14.64
C ARG A 59 0.52 -10.80 14.21
N ASP A 60 0.78 -9.90 15.14
CA ASP A 60 1.31 -8.57 14.86
C ASP A 60 2.73 -8.68 14.27
N ARG A 61 3.56 -9.60 14.78
CA ARG A 61 4.85 -9.93 14.17
C ARG A 61 4.71 -10.42 12.73
N ARG A 62 3.74 -11.31 12.45
CA ARG A 62 3.52 -11.81 11.09
C ARG A 62 3.02 -10.73 10.14
N LEU A 63 2.17 -9.81 10.61
CA LEU A 63 1.75 -8.66 9.83
C LEU A 63 2.93 -7.76 9.50
N ALA A 64 3.78 -7.45 10.49
CA ALA A 64 5.00 -6.67 10.25
C ALA A 64 5.95 -7.34 9.24
N GLU A 65 6.16 -8.67 9.33
CA GLU A 65 6.96 -9.45 8.37
C GLU A 65 6.33 -9.47 6.96
N ILE A 66 5.00 -9.38 6.84
CA ILE A 66 4.29 -9.27 5.55
C ILE A 66 4.49 -7.87 4.98
N ASP A 67 4.27 -6.83 5.78
CA ASP A 67 4.40 -5.43 5.38
C ASP A 67 5.83 -5.12 4.92
N GLU A 68 6.84 -5.58 5.65
CA GLU A 68 8.25 -5.41 5.29
C GLU A 68 8.57 -6.05 3.93
N ARG A 69 8.09 -7.27 3.70
CA ARG A 69 8.29 -7.95 2.40
C ARG A 69 7.57 -7.24 1.27
N HIS A 70 6.36 -6.73 1.49
CA HIS A 70 5.64 -5.96 0.48
C HIS A 70 6.33 -4.63 0.18
N ALA A 71 6.79 -3.91 1.20
CA ALA A 71 7.54 -2.68 1.03
C ALA A 71 8.83 -2.90 0.22
N ALA A 72 9.60 -3.95 0.56
CA ALA A 72 10.80 -4.31 -0.20
C ALA A 72 10.47 -4.66 -1.66
N ARG A 73 9.36 -5.37 -1.90
CA ARG A 73 8.93 -5.73 -3.26
C ARG A 73 8.47 -4.51 -4.06
N ILE A 74 7.72 -3.61 -3.46
CA ILE A 74 7.29 -2.35 -4.08
C ILE A 74 8.51 -1.51 -4.45
N ALA A 75 9.46 -1.34 -3.53
CA ALA A 75 10.69 -0.59 -3.79
C ALA A 75 11.48 -1.18 -4.97
N GLU A 76 11.60 -2.50 -5.04
CA GLU A 76 12.27 -3.18 -6.16
C GLU A 76 11.54 -3.00 -7.49
N LEU A 77 10.20 -3.14 -7.50
CA LEU A 77 9.41 -2.93 -8.70
C LEU A 77 9.46 -1.48 -9.18
N ALA A 78 9.41 -0.51 -8.26
CA ALA A 78 9.54 0.90 -8.57
C ALA A 78 10.90 1.22 -9.20
N ARG A 79 12.01 0.71 -8.64
CA ARG A 79 13.35 0.84 -9.24
C ARG A 79 13.40 0.28 -10.66
N ARG A 80 12.88 -0.92 -10.88
CA ARG A 80 12.84 -1.55 -12.22
C ARG A 80 11.98 -0.75 -13.19
N ALA A 81 10.84 -0.25 -12.75
CA ALA A 81 9.95 0.59 -13.55
C ALA A 81 10.60 1.93 -13.91
N ALA A 82 11.27 2.59 -12.96
CA ALA A 82 12.01 3.82 -13.20
C ALA A 82 13.15 3.61 -14.21
N ALA A 83 13.91 2.51 -14.06
CA ALA A 83 14.96 2.15 -15.01
C ALA A 83 14.41 1.82 -16.41
N ALA A 84 13.24 1.16 -16.50
CA ALA A 84 12.57 0.94 -17.77
C ALA A 84 12.09 2.25 -18.40
N ALA A 85 11.44 3.12 -17.62
CA ALA A 85 10.98 4.41 -18.08
C ALA A 85 12.12 5.28 -18.63
N HIS A 86 13.31 5.23 -18.00
CA HIS A 86 14.47 5.97 -18.49
C HIS A 86 14.99 5.47 -19.85
N ARG A 87 14.81 4.17 -20.16
CA ARG A 87 15.15 3.62 -21.48
C ARG A 87 14.10 3.93 -22.53
N GLU A 88 12.82 3.89 -22.18
CA GLU A 88 11.70 4.12 -23.11
C GLU A 88 11.50 5.60 -23.46
N ALA A 89 11.98 6.52 -22.61
CA ALA A 89 11.82 7.95 -22.77
C ALA A 89 13.15 8.71 -22.56
N PRO A 90 14.14 8.54 -23.46
CA PRO A 90 15.44 9.16 -23.29
C PRO A 90 15.42 10.67 -23.55
N GLY A 91 16.40 11.37 -22.99
CA GLY A 91 16.62 12.80 -23.22
C GLY A 91 15.40 13.67 -22.90
N ALA A 92 15.06 14.59 -23.80
CA ALA A 92 13.94 15.53 -23.68
C ALA A 92 12.59 14.84 -23.43
N ALA A 93 12.42 13.56 -23.78
CA ALA A 93 11.19 12.81 -23.55
C ALA A 93 10.86 12.63 -22.06
N SER A 94 11.87 12.56 -21.17
CA SER A 94 11.66 12.37 -19.73
C SER A 94 12.52 13.24 -18.82
N ALA A 95 13.45 14.04 -19.39
CA ALA A 95 14.33 14.93 -18.62
C ALA A 95 13.54 15.83 -17.67
N ASP A 96 14.10 16.06 -16.47
CA ASP A 96 13.56 17.04 -15.54
C ASP A 96 13.61 18.44 -16.14
N TRP A 97 12.59 19.27 -15.89
CA TRP A 97 12.47 20.60 -16.48
C TRP A 97 13.68 21.51 -16.20
N THR A 98 14.29 21.40 -15.02
CA THR A 98 15.48 22.20 -14.66
C THR A 98 16.72 21.88 -15.52
N SER A 99 16.74 20.69 -16.12
CA SER A 99 17.83 20.19 -16.97
C SER A 99 17.37 19.91 -18.40
N TRP A 100 16.13 20.28 -18.72
CA TRP A 100 15.51 19.95 -19.98
C TRP A 100 16.17 20.77 -21.10
N ARG A 101 16.52 20.07 -22.17
CA ARG A 101 17.09 20.61 -23.39
C ARG A 101 16.66 19.71 -24.53
N PRO A 102 16.47 20.25 -25.75
CA PRO A 102 16.18 19.43 -26.92
C PRO A 102 17.24 18.34 -27.11
N THR A 103 16.79 17.13 -27.41
CA THR A 103 17.62 15.97 -27.76
C THR A 103 16.97 15.27 -28.96
N PRO A 104 17.12 15.82 -30.17
CA PRO A 104 16.54 15.24 -31.37
C PRO A 104 16.93 13.76 -31.53
N VAL A 105 15.98 12.94 -31.97
CA VAL A 105 16.19 11.52 -32.24
C VAL A 105 17.33 11.33 -33.23
N ALA A 106 18.17 10.32 -33.02
CA ALA A 106 19.10 9.92 -34.05
C ALA A 106 18.34 9.32 -35.25
N ARG A 107 18.94 9.35 -36.44
CA ARG A 107 18.34 8.77 -37.65
C ARG A 107 17.92 7.31 -37.39
N ALA A 108 16.64 6.99 -37.62
CA ALA A 108 15.99 5.69 -37.41
C ALA A 108 15.74 5.27 -35.94
N GLU A 109 15.90 6.18 -34.97
CA GLU A 109 15.43 5.97 -33.60
C GLU A 109 13.93 6.30 -33.50
N PRO A 110 13.09 5.45 -32.88
CA PRO A 110 11.71 5.81 -32.61
C PRO A 110 11.63 6.99 -31.61
N PRO A 111 10.60 7.86 -31.69
CA PRO A 111 10.45 9.00 -30.77
C PRO A 111 10.46 8.61 -29.28
N GLY A 112 10.00 7.41 -28.98
CA GLY A 112 9.85 6.88 -27.63
C GLY A 112 8.60 7.40 -26.92
N ALA A 113 8.33 6.88 -25.73
CA ALA A 113 7.22 7.37 -24.90
C ALA A 113 7.58 8.74 -24.29
N LEU A 114 6.56 9.53 -23.94
CA LEU A 114 6.73 10.86 -23.38
C LEU A 114 6.28 10.92 -21.93
N ARG A 115 7.05 11.59 -21.07
CA ARG A 115 6.71 11.77 -19.67
C ARG A 115 5.59 12.80 -19.48
N ILE A 116 4.51 12.37 -18.85
CA ILE A 116 3.38 13.23 -18.43
C ILE A 116 3.43 13.61 -16.95
N GLY A 117 4.25 12.92 -16.17
CA GLY A 117 4.33 13.18 -14.74
C GLY A 117 5.21 12.20 -14.00
N THR A 118 4.89 11.98 -12.72
CA THR A 118 5.63 11.10 -11.85
C THR A 118 4.66 10.36 -10.93
N VAL A 119 4.71 9.04 -10.93
CA VAL A 119 4.04 8.19 -9.95
C VAL A 119 4.89 8.16 -8.68
N ARG A 120 4.30 8.58 -7.56
CA ARG A 120 4.95 8.54 -6.24
C ARG A 120 4.29 7.45 -5.40
N ILE A 121 5.09 6.48 -5.00
CA ILE A 121 4.66 5.40 -4.11
C ILE A 121 5.40 5.60 -2.77
N PRO A 122 4.69 5.64 -1.62
CA PRO A 122 5.34 5.82 -0.33
C PRO A 122 6.45 4.78 -0.08
N GLY A 123 7.62 5.24 0.35
CA GLY A 123 8.77 4.38 0.63
C GLY A 123 9.51 3.87 -0.63
N ALA A 124 9.13 4.30 -1.83
CA ALA A 124 9.80 3.92 -3.07
C ALA A 124 10.29 5.14 -3.86
N GLU A 125 11.21 4.90 -4.79
CA GLU A 125 11.71 5.92 -5.71
C GLU A 125 10.59 6.41 -6.65
N PRO A 126 10.53 7.71 -6.98
CA PRO A 126 9.56 8.23 -7.93
C PRO A 126 9.74 7.61 -9.33
N VAL A 127 8.64 7.19 -9.95
CA VAL A 127 8.65 6.55 -11.28
C VAL A 127 8.08 7.52 -12.32
N PRO A 128 8.77 7.84 -13.42
CA PRO A 128 8.20 8.65 -14.49
C PRO A 128 6.93 8.00 -15.07
N ALA A 129 5.85 8.77 -15.16
CA ALA A 129 4.63 8.34 -15.83
C ALA A 129 4.77 8.65 -17.32
N LEU A 130 4.71 7.62 -18.16
CA LEU A 130 4.93 7.73 -19.60
C LEU A 130 3.66 7.40 -20.38
N VAL A 131 3.50 8.04 -21.54
CA VAL A 131 2.46 7.71 -22.52
C VAL A 131 3.06 7.52 -23.91
N PRO A 132 2.56 6.57 -24.71
CA PRO A 132 2.92 6.48 -26.12
C PRO A 132 2.25 7.64 -26.89
N LEU A 133 3.03 8.31 -27.74
CA LEU A 133 2.58 9.38 -28.64
C LEU A 133 3.53 9.39 -29.86
N LEU A 134 3.14 10.06 -30.96
CA LEU A 134 3.89 10.13 -32.22
C LEU A 134 4.05 8.73 -32.85
N ASP A 135 3.04 8.33 -33.62
CA ASP A 135 2.94 7.04 -34.34
C ASP A 135 2.80 5.78 -33.46
N ALA A 136 2.85 5.92 -32.12
CA ALA A 136 2.66 4.81 -31.18
C ALA A 136 1.27 4.76 -30.52
N GLY A 137 0.50 5.86 -30.55
CA GLY A 137 -0.82 5.90 -29.91
C GLY A 137 -1.45 7.28 -29.80
N HIS A 138 -2.60 7.34 -29.11
CA HIS A 138 -3.36 8.55 -28.83
C HIS A 138 -3.48 8.77 -27.32
N VAL A 139 -3.50 10.04 -26.91
CA VAL A 139 -3.66 10.44 -25.51
C VAL A 139 -4.96 11.21 -25.35
N GLN A 140 -5.79 10.77 -24.40
CA GLN A 140 -6.96 11.50 -23.93
C GLN A 140 -6.71 11.94 -22.49
N LEU A 141 -6.97 13.23 -22.21
CA LEU A 141 -6.93 13.78 -20.86
C LEU A 141 -8.35 14.09 -20.42
N SER A 142 -8.72 13.61 -19.24
CA SER A 142 -10.04 13.83 -18.65
C SER A 142 -9.89 14.05 -17.15
N GLY A 143 -10.62 15.01 -16.60
CA GLY A 143 -10.59 15.31 -15.18
C GLY A 143 -11.27 16.64 -14.88
N ALA A 144 -11.53 16.90 -13.60
CA ALA A 144 -12.09 18.17 -13.15
C ALA A 144 -11.02 19.29 -13.09
N ASP A 145 -9.75 18.92 -12.95
CA ASP A 145 -8.61 19.85 -12.94
C ASP A 145 -8.21 20.23 -14.36
N ARG A 146 -8.81 21.31 -14.86
CA ARG A 146 -8.57 21.82 -16.20
C ARG A 146 -7.13 22.32 -16.36
N ASP A 147 -6.64 23.11 -15.42
CA ASP A 147 -5.31 23.73 -15.48
C ASP A 147 -4.21 22.68 -15.47
N GLY A 148 -4.35 21.63 -14.63
CA GLY A 148 -3.45 20.49 -14.64
C GLY A 148 -3.46 19.74 -15.97
N GLY A 149 -4.64 19.55 -16.56
CA GLY A 149 -4.78 18.96 -17.90
C GLY A 149 -4.06 19.77 -18.98
N GLU A 150 -4.24 21.09 -18.99
CA GLU A 150 -3.58 22.00 -19.93
C GLU A 150 -2.05 21.99 -19.77
N ALA A 151 -1.56 21.96 -18.54
CA ALA A 151 -0.12 21.84 -18.26
C ALA A 151 0.46 20.51 -18.78
N VAL A 152 -0.29 19.41 -18.70
CA VAL A 152 0.12 18.11 -19.29
C VAL A 152 0.16 18.19 -20.82
N VAL A 153 -0.81 18.86 -21.46
CA VAL A 153 -0.76 19.10 -22.91
C VAL A 153 0.49 19.88 -23.30
N SER A 154 0.78 21.01 -22.64
CA SER A 154 1.97 21.80 -22.92
C SER A 154 3.25 20.99 -22.71
N ALA A 155 3.33 20.24 -21.62
CA ALA A 155 4.46 19.37 -21.31
C ALA A 155 4.68 18.32 -22.40
N LEU A 156 3.62 17.64 -22.84
CA LEU A 156 3.69 16.63 -23.89
C LEU A 156 4.18 17.22 -25.21
N LEU A 157 3.59 18.34 -25.63
CA LEU A 157 3.95 19.00 -26.88
C LEU A 157 5.40 19.48 -26.86
N LEU A 158 5.86 20.08 -25.76
CA LEU A 158 7.23 20.54 -25.63
C LEU A 158 8.22 19.37 -25.68
N ARG A 159 7.90 18.25 -25.03
CA ARG A 159 8.74 17.03 -25.06
C ARG A 159 8.76 16.39 -26.44
N ALA A 160 7.62 16.34 -27.13
CA ALA A 160 7.52 15.87 -28.50
C ALA A 160 8.40 16.69 -29.44
N VAL A 161 8.27 18.03 -29.41
CA VAL A 161 9.08 18.95 -30.22
C VAL A 161 10.57 18.85 -29.85
N GLY A 162 10.91 18.71 -28.57
CA GLY A 162 12.29 18.59 -28.13
C GLY A 162 12.97 17.27 -28.50
N ARG A 163 12.21 16.22 -28.81
CA ARG A 163 12.72 14.93 -29.30
C ARG A 163 12.69 14.79 -30.80
N ALA A 164 11.84 15.54 -31.47
CA ALA A 164 11.71 15.51 -32.92
C ALA A 164 12.89 16.21 -33.60
N ASP A 165 13.32 15.66 -34.73
CA ASP A 165 14.14 16.42 -35.69
C ASP A 165 13.32 17.58 -36.26
N ALA A 166 13.99 18.69 -36.58
CA ALA A 166 13.34 19.84 -37.17
C ALA A 166 12.57 19.43 -38.45
N GLY A 167 11.28 19.79 -38.52
CA GLY A 167 10.40 19.48 -39.65
C GLY A 167 9.74 18.09 -39.61
N THR A 168 10.03 17.25 -38.61
CA THR A 168 9.41 15.90 -38.51
C THR A 168 8.10 15.88 -37.72
N VAL A 169 7.82 16.93 -36.96
CA VAL A 169 6.55 17.09 -36.23
C VAL A 169 5.81 18.32 -36.74
N ARG A 170 4.52 18.15 -37.01
CA ARG A 170 3.59 19.24 -37.30
C ARG A 170 2.55 19.31 -36.18
N LEU A 171 2.29 20.51 -35.68
CA LEU A 171 1.27 20.73 -34.67
C LEU A 171 0.02 21.33 -35.33
N VAL A 172 -1.13 20.71 -35.08
CA VAL A 172 -2.43 21.22 -35.50
C VAL A 172 -3.29 21.31 -34.25
N GLY A 173 -3.69 22.52 -33.89
CA GLY A 173 -4.51 22.82 -32.73
C GLY A 173 -5.92 23.17 -33.14
N TYR A 174 -6.91 22.51 -32.54
CA TYR A 174 -8.31 22.93 -32.57
C TYR A 174 -8.70 23.36 -31.16
N ASP A 175 -8.97 24.66 -31.00
CA ASP A 175 -9.35 25.26 -29.73
C ASP A 175 -10.64 26.09 -29.93
N PRO A 176 -11.81 25.42 -29.99
CA PRO A 176 -13.07 26.08 -30.34
C PRO A 176 -13.50 27.12 -29.31
N GLU A 177 -13.09 26.95 -28.06
CA GLU A 177 -13.48 27.81 -26.94
C GLU A 177 -12.47 28.96 -26.70
N HIS A 178 -11.48 29.15 -27.59
CA HIS A 178 -10.43 30.18 -27.49
C HIS A 178 -9.80 30.24 -26.10
N LEU A 179 -9.35 29.10 -25.58
CA LEU A 179 -8.96 29.00 -24.18
C LEU A 179 -7.70 29.78 -23.82
N GLY A 180 -6.86 30.17 -24.79
CA GLY A 180 -5.58 30.79 -24.46
C GLY A 180 -4.75 29.94 -23.48
N GLY A 181 -5.05 28.64 -23.42
CA GLY A 181 -4.62 27.71 -22.39
C GLY A 181 -3.31 27.02 -22.75
N GLY A 182 -3.23 25.70 -22.55
CA GLY A 182 -2.02 24.90 -22.79
C GLY A 182 -1.35 25.03 -24.18
N LEU A 183 -2.02 25.61 -25.18
CA LEU A 183 -1.48 25.89 -26.51
C LEU A 183 -0.95 27.31 -26.71
N ALA A 184 -1.30 28.28 -25.86
CA ALA A 184 -0.93 29.68 -26.04
C ALA A 184 0.58 29.90 -26.03
N GLY A 185 1.32 29.14 -25.20
CA GLY A 185 2.79 29.17 -25.18
C GLY A 185 3.45 28.75 -26.50
N PHE A 186 2.70 28.11 -27.41
CA PHE A 186 3.19 27.69 -28.72
C PHE A 186 2.78 28.66 -29.85
N ALA A 187 2.11 29.77 -29.56
CA ALA A 187 1.72 30.76 -30.57
C ALA A 187 2.87 31.23 -31.49
N PRO A 188 4.13 31.41 -31.02
CA PRO A 188 5.26 31.73 -31.90
C PRO A 188 5.57 30.66 -32.97
N LEU A 189 5.11 29.42 -32.80
CA LEU A 189 5.23 28.39 -33.85
C LEU A 189 4.26 28.65 -35.01
N GLY A 190 3.18 29.38 -34.77
CA GLY A 190 2.22 29.78 -35.81
C GLY A 190 2.85 30.73 -36.83
N THR A 191 3.66 31.69 -36.38
CA THR A 191 4.35 32.63 -37.29
C THR A 191 5.42 31.92 -38.14
N ALA A 192 5.98 30.82 -37.64
CA ALA A 192 6.90 29.96 -38.38
C ALA A 192 6.20 28.93 -39.28
N GLY A 193 4.86 28.89 -39.32
CA GLY A 193 4.09 27.91 -40.09
C GLY A 193 4.12 26.48 -39.53
N LEU A 194 4.58 26.31 -38.29
CA LEU A 194 4.74 25.01 -37.61
C LEU A 194 3.54 24.63 -36.72
N LEU A 195 2.69 25.61 -36.40
CA LEU A 195 1.41 25.42 -35.71
C LEU A 195 0.27 25.96 -36.57
N THR A 196 -0.69 25.10 -36.90
CA THR A 196 -1.95 25.50 -37.54
C THR A 196 -3.06 25.54 -36.50
N PHE A 197 -3.62 26.73 -36.25
CA PHE A 197 -4.84 26.88 -35.45
C PHE A 197 -6.06 26.81 -36.34
N VAL A 198 -6.99 25.92 -36.00
CA VAL A 198 -8.29 25.80 -36.66
C VAL A 198 -9.32 26.44 -35.74
N GLY A 199 -9.91 27.55 -36.18
CA GLY A 199 -11.03 28.21 -35.49
C GLY A 199 -12.38 27.53 -35.77
N PRO A 200 -13.44 27.88 -35.04
CA PRO A 200 -14.79 27.39 -35.31
C PRO A 200 -15.25 27.86 -36.71
N GLY A 201 -15.28 26.93 -37.67
CA GLY A 201 -15.61 27.18 -39.09
C GLY A 201 -14.49 26.85 -40.10
N GLY A 202 -13.34 26.34 -39.64
CA GLY A 202 -12.17 26.03 -40.49
C GLY A 202 -12.06 24.58 -41.00
N LEU A 203 -13.12 23.77 -40.89
CA LEU A 203 -13.21 22.41 -41.44
C LEU A 203 -14.44 22.31 -42.35
#